data_AF-A0A1Q7J8Z1-F1
#
_entry.id   AF-A0A1Q7J8Z1-F1
#
_cell.length_a   1.000
_cell.length_b   1.000
_cell.length_c   1.000
_cell.angle_alpha   90.00
_cell.angle_beta   90.00
_cell.angle_gamma   90.00
#
_symmetry.space_group_name_H-M   'P 1'
#
loop_
_entity.id
_entity.type
_entity.pdbx_description
1 polymer ?
#
loop_
_entity_poly.entity_id
_entity_poly.type
_entity_poly.pdbx_seq_one_letter_code
_entity_poly.pdbx_strand_id
1 'polypeptide(L)'
;MVGLVLLCLWVVPLGAEPSGTITWGVHVTLATRWLDPGETDAEITPFLVMYALHDALVKPMPAGLNTPSLAESWSMSKDGRTWEFELHQIQRILSDRVIFAPIWENGFIRAYGPRVEEAGLTLITAFPYSGPLEDVRLKK
;
A
#
# COMPACT_ATOMS: atom_id res chain seq x y z
N MET A 1 -5.22 48.34 -3.51
CA MET A 1 -4.31 47.40 -2.82
C MET A 1 -4.76 46.00 -3.16
N VAL A 2 -4.18 45.41 -4.22
CA VAL A 2 -4.55 44.08 -4.72
C VAL A 2 -3.69 43.06 -3.96
N GLY A 3 -4.32 42.22 -3.14
CA GLY A 3 -3.64 41.18 -2.37
C GLY A 3 -3.31 39.99 -3.25
N LEU A 4 -2.02 39.73 -3.45
CA LEU A 4 -1.50 38.54 -4.12
C LEU A 4 -1.63 37.35 -3.15
N VAL A 5 -2.55 36.42 -3.42
CA VAL A 5 -2.61 35.13 -2.73
C VAL A 5 -1.61 34.19 -3.41
N LEU A 6 -0.50 33.91 -2.72
CA LEU A 6 0.44 32.86 -3.12
C LEU A 6 -0.22 31.49 -2.87
N LEU A 7 -0.63 30.81 -3.94
CA LEU A 7 -0.93 29.38 -3.89
C LEU A 7 0.41 28.62 -3.75
N CYS A 8 0.71 28.17 -2.53
CA CYS A 8 1.75 27.17 -2.32
C CYS A 8 1.23 25.82 -2.87
N LEU A 9 1.47 25.56 -4.15
CA LEU A 9 1.34 24.22 -4.69
C LEU A 9 2.42 23.35 -4.04
N TRP A 10 2.01 22.47 -3.12
CA TRP A 10 2.85 21.35 -2.74
C TRP A 10 3.06 20.49 -3.98
N VAL A 11 4.24 20.61 -4.59
CA VAL A 11 4.69 19.68 -5.59
C VAL A 11 4.99 18.38 -4.83
N VAL A 12 4.02 17.47 -4.80
CA VAL A 12 4.28 16.09 -4.41
C VAL A 12 5.26 15.55 -5.47
N PRO A 13 6.48 15.13 -5.09
CA PRO A 13 7.40 14.59 -6.07
C PRO A 13 6.73 13.38 -6.71
N LEU A 14 6.55 13.43 -8.02
CA LEU A 14 6.13 12.27 -8.79
C LEU A 14 7.25 11.23 -8.62
N GLY A 15 6.94 10.12 -7.95
CA GLY A 15 7.90 9.03 -7.76
C GLY A 15 8.51 8.61 -9.10
N ALA A 16 9.78 8.21 -9.08
CA ALA A 16 10.48 7.76 -10.28
C ALA A 16 9.69 6.64 -10.97
N GLU A 17 9.66 6.63 -12.30
CA GLU A 17 9.00 5.56 -13.06
C GLU A 17 9.60 4.21 -12.65
N PRO A 18 8.78 3.24 -12.21
CA PRO A 18 9.27 1.95 -11.77
C PRO A 18 10.01 1.27 -12.93
N SER A 19 11.28 0.96 -12.72
CA SER A 19 12.14 0.34 -13.75
C SER A 19 12.93 -0.83 -13.17
N GLY A 20 13.10 -1.87 -13.98
CA GLY A 20 13.81 -3.09 -13.61
C GLY A 20 12.89 -4.25 -13.23
N THR A 21 13.48 -5.32 -12.70
CA THR A 21 12.78 -6.53 -12.28
C THR A 21 13.21 -6.88 -10.86
N ILE A 22 12.23 -7.04 -9.97
CA ILE A 22 12.44 -7.55 -8.62
C ILE A 22 12.14 -9.05 -8.62
N THR A 23 13.06 -9.85 -8.06
CA THR A 23 12.85 -11.29 -7.86
C THR A 23 12.63 -11.56 -6.38
N TRP A 24 11.49 -12.14 -6.03
CA TRP A 24 11.17 -12.54 -4.66
C TRP A 24 11.43 -14.03 -4.45
N GLY A 25 12.27 -14.35 -3.46
CA GLY A 25 12.41 -15.70 -2.94
C GLY A 25 11.34 -15.94 -1.89
N VAL A 26 10.31 -16.72 -2.22
CA VAL A 26 9.23 -17.06 -1.31
C VAL A 26 9.41 -18.51 -0.83
N HIS A 27 9.35 -18.73 0.48
CA HIS A 27 9.57 -20.05 1.10
C HIS A 27 8.31 -20.92 1.17
N VAL A 28 7.21 -20.46 0.55
CA VAL A 28 5.93 -21.16 0.46
C VAL A 28 5.59 -21.42 -1.01
N THR A 29 4.78 -22.44 -1.27
CA THR A 29 4.22 -22.65 -2.61
C THR A 29 3.18 -21.57 -2.89
N LEU A 30 3.36 -20.81 -3.98
CA LEU A 30 2.37 -19.83 -4.42
C LEU A 30 1.12 -20.54 -4.95
N ALA A 31 0.00 -20.38 -4.26
CA ALA A 31 -1.29 -20.86 -4.73
C ALA A 31 -1.94 -19.82 -5.65
N THR A 32 -2.49 -20.25 -6.79
CA THR A 32 -3.16 -19.36 -7.76
C THR A 32 -4.34 -18.61 -7.17
N ARG A 33 -5.03 -19.20 -6.18
CA ARG A 33 -6.14 -18.57 -5.45
C ARG A 33 -5.75 -17.28 -4.70
N TRP A 34 -4.46 -17.07 -4.41
CA TRP A 34 -3.96 -15.85 -3.75
C TRP A 34 -3.92 -14.63 -4.69
N LEU A 35 -4.23 -14.82 -5.98
CA LEU A 35 -4.33 -13.74 -6.98
C LEU A 35 -5.72 -13.10 -7.02
N ASP A 36 -6.72 -13.72 -6.40
CA ASP A 36 -8.08 -13.18 -6.27
C ASP A 36 -8.37 -12.89 -4.78
N PRO A 37 -8.55 -11.62 -4.39
CA PRO A 37 -8.85 -11.27 -3.01
C PRO A 37 -10.20 -11.83 -2.52
N GLY A 38 -11.11 -12.23 -3.42
CA GLY A 38 -12.38 -12.85 -3.10
C GLY A 38 -12.32 -14.36 -2.80
N GLU A 39 -11.26 -15.05 -3.23
CA GLU A 39 -11.07 -16.50 -3.02
C GLU A 39 -9.96 -16.83 -2.03
N THR A 40 -9.30 -15.80 -1.48
CA THR A 40 -8.15 -15.95 -0.61
C THR A 40 -8.59 -16.26 0.83
N ASP A 41 -8.04 -17.33 1.42
CA ASP A 41 -8.25 -17.61 2.85
C ASP A 41 -7.69 -16.47 3.70
N ALA A 42 -8.28 -16.23 4.87
CA ALA A 42 -7.83 -15.23 5.83
C ALA A 42 -6.54 -15.64 6.57
N GLU A 43 -5.50 -16.00 5.82
CA GLU A 43 -4.18 -16.37 6.29
C GLU A 43 -3.15 -15.29 5.93
N ILE A 44 -2.15 -15.12 6.79
CA ILE A 44 -1.13 -14.07 6.64
C ILE A 44 -0.30 -14.20 5.35
N THR A 45 -0.05 -15.43 4.90
CA THR A 45 0.82 -15.72 3.76
C THR A 45 0.30 -15.09 2.45
N PRO A 46 -0.99 -15.26 2.10
CA PRO A 46 -1.56 -14.58 0.95
C PRO A 46 -1.46 -13.04 0.97
N PHE A 47 -1.46 -12.39 2.14
CA PHE A 47 -1.42 -10.92 2.22
C PHE A 47 -0.14 -10.30 1.65
N LEU A 48 1.00 -11.03 1.66
CA LEU A 48 2.21 -10.60 0.97
C LEU A 48 1.95 -10.40 -0.53
N VAL A 49 1.26 -11.37 -1.15
CA VAL A 49 0.96 -11.36 -2.58
C VAL A 49 -0.13 -10.32 -2.87
N MET A 50 -1.17 -10.27 -2.02
CA MET A 50 -2.25 -9.32 -2.20
C MET A 50 -1.79 -7.87 -2.08
N TYR A 51 -0.92 -7.55 -1.12
CA TYR A 51 -0.35 -6.20 -1.01
C TYR A 51 0.51 -5.83 -2.22
N ALA A 52 1.13 -6.82 -2.85
CA ALA A 52 1.99 -6.59 -4.01
C ALA A 52 1.22 -6.39 -5.32
N LEU A 53 0.09 -7.09 -5.48
CA LEU A 53 -0.67 -7.12 -6.72
C LEU A 53 -1.93 -6.26 -6.69
N HIS A 54 -2.53 -6.07 -5.51
CA HIS A 54 -3.76 -5.32 -5.35
C HIS A 54 -3.53 -4.03 -4.59
N ASP A 55 -4.32 -3.03 -4.94
CA ASP A 55 -4.37 -1.78 -4.21
C ASP A 55 -5.64 -1.69 -3.36
N ALA A 56 -5.63 -0.84 -2.34
CA ALA A 56 -6.73 -0.69 -1.38
C ALA A 56 -7.05 0.78 -1.13
N LEU A 57 -8.24 1.08 -0.60
CA LEU A 57 -8.63 2.44 -0.21
C LEU A 57 -7.61 3.05 0.76
N VAL A 58 -7.23 2.27 1.75
CA VAL A 58 -6.23 2.59 2.77
C VAL A 58 -5.34 1.38 2.90
N LYS A 59 -4.02 1.58 2.95
CA LYS A 59 -3.06 0.50 3.23
C LYS A 59 -1.84 1.03 3.98
N PRO A 60 -1.02 0.14 4.57
CA PRO A 60 0.25 0.54 5.17
C PRO A 60 1.15 1.19 4.11
N MET A 61 1.65 2.39 4.40
CA MET A 61 2.55 3.20 3.56
C MET A 61 3.50 3.99 4.48
N PRO A 62 4.54 4.72 4.02
CA PRO A 62 5.58 5.25 4.90
C PRO A 62 5.04 6.26 5.92
N ALA A 63 3.92 6.92 5.59
CA ALA A 63 3.24 7.84 6.49
C ALA A 63 2.53 7.15 7.67
N GLY A 64 2.29 5.83 7.60
CA GLY A 64 1.67 5.05 8.67
C GLY A 64 0.94 3.79 8.23
N LEU A 65 0.45 3.01 9.20
CA LEU A 65 -0.30 1.76 8.98
C LEU A 65 -1.62 1.97 8.23
N ASN A 66 -2.30 3.10 8.47
CA ASN A 66 -3.53 3.49 7.79
C ASN A 66 -3.22 4.76 7.01
N THR A 67 -2.71 4.61 5.79
CA THR A 67 -2.38 5.74 4.92
C THR A 67 -3.27 5.71 3.68
N PRO A 68 -3.70 6.87 3.16
CA PRO A 68 -4.49 6.91 1.93
C PRO A 68 -3.69 6.28 0.76
N SER A 69 -4.35 5.44 -0.04
CA SER A 69 -3.79 4.87 -1.28
C SER A 69 -4.76 5.09 -2.44
N LEU A 70 -5.77 4.22 -2.61
CA LEU A 70 -6.86 4.53 -3.55
C LEU A 70 -7.83 5.60 -3.01
N ALA A 71 -7.91 5.80 -1.70
CA ALA A 71 -8.59 6.97 -1.17
C ALA A 71 -7.61 8.15 -1.13
N GLU A 72 -8.07 9.34 -1.51
CA GLU A 72 -7.40 10.60 -1.28
C GLU A 72 -7.54 11.01 0.20
N SER A 73 -8.72 10.79 0.77
CA SER A 73 -9.03 11.07 2.17
C SER A 73 -10.14 10.15 2.70
N TRP A 74 -10.29 10.05 4.02
CA TRP A 74 -11.45 9.43 4.64
C TRP A 74 -11.86 10.14 5.93
N SER A 75 -13.10 9.93 6.32
CA SER A 75 -13.62 10.32 7.63
C SER A 75 -14.41 9.18 8.26
N MET A 76 -14.50 9.19 9.59
CA MET A 76 -15.23 8.19 10.38
C MET A 76 -16.27 8.91 11.24
N SER A 77 -17.49 8.38 11.29
CA SER A 77 -18.53 8.87 12.18
C SER A 77 -18.12 8.75 13.64
N LYS A 78 -18.72 9.57 14.51
CA LYS A 78 -18.39 9.58 15.96
C LYS A 78 -18.58 8.22 16.64
N ASP A 79 -19.52 7.42 16.16
CA ASP A 79 -19.81 6.07 16.68
C ASP A 79 -18.95 4.97 16.02
N GLY A 80 -18.10 5.31 15.05
CA GLY A 80 -17.18 4.39 14.38
C GLY A 80 -17.84 3.45 13.36
N ARG A 81 -19.12 3.65 13.06
CA ARG A 81 -19.92 2.72 12.24
C ARG A 81 -20.02 3.10 10.77
N THR A 82 -19.76 4.36 10.44
CA THR A 82 -19.83 4.88 9.08
C THR A 82 -18.48 5.46 8.71
N TRP A 83 -18.02 5.09 7.52
CA TRP A 83 -16.76 5.56 6.95
C TRP A 83 -17.03 6.12 5.57
N GLU A 84 -16.56 7.34 5.32
CA GLU A 84 -16.70 8.02 4.04
C GLU A 84 -15.30 8.16 3.43
N PHE A 85 -15.16 7.77 2.16
CA PHE A 85 -13.89 7.81 1.43
C PHE A 85 -14.03 8.72 0.22
N GLU A 86 -13.09 9.65 0.05
CA GLU A 86 -12.94 10.41 -1.18
C GLU A 86 -11.93 9.68 -2.07
N LEU A 87 -12.37 9.14 -3.21
CA LEU A 87 -11.47 8.42 -4.14
C LEU A 87 -10.82 9.38 -5.14
N HIS A 88 -9.70 9.01 -5.74
CA HIS A 88 -9.20 9.75 -6.90
C HIS A 88 -10.18 9.63 -8.07
N GLN A 89 -10.22 10.66 -8.93
CA GLN A 89 -11.20 10.78 -10.01
C GLN A 89 -11.23 9.54 -10.93
N ILE A 90 -10.08 8.93 -11.21
CA ILE A 90 -9.99 7.72 -12.05
C ILE A 90 -10.55 6.47 -11.37
N GLN A 91 -10.47 6.38 -10.04
CA GLN A 91 -10.98 5.23 -9.27
C GLN A 91 -12.49 5.31 -9.07
N ARG A 92 -13.08 6.52 -9.01
CA ARG A 92 -14.55 6.69 -8.99
C ARG A 92 -15.24 6.10 -10.22
N ILE A 93 -14.54 6.01 -11.34
CA ILE A 93 -15.03 5.39 -12.58
C ILE A 93 -15.03 3.85 -12.47
N LEU A 94 -14.30 3.28 -11.51
CA LEU A 94 -14.03 1.83 -11.39
C LEU A 94 -14.64 1.16 -10.14
N SER A 95 -15.17 1.90 -9.15
CA SER A 95 -15.30 1.41 -7.75
C SER A 95 -16.58 0.64 -7.35
N ASP A 96 -17.23 -0.11 -8.26
CA ASP A 96 -18.57 -0.67 -8.00
C ASP A 96 -18.65 -1.91 -7.08
N ARG A 97 -17.67 -2.19 -6.20
CA ARG A 97 -17.73 -3.36 -5.28
C ARG A 97 -17.14 -3.11 -3.89
N VAL A 98 -17.88 -3.52 -2.87
CA VAL A 98 -17.56 -3.46 -1.43
C VAL A 98 -16.45 -4.45 -1.07
N ILE A 99 -15.49 -4.05 -0.23
CA ILE A 99 -14.42 -4.91 0.28
C ILE A 99 -14.28 -4.77 1.81
N PHE A 100 -14.05 -5.90 2.48
CA PHE A 100 -13.85 -6.06 3.92
C PHE A 100 -12.35 -5.97 4.29
N ALA A 101 -11.99 -5.28 5.39
CA ALA A 101 -10.59 -5.10 5.82
C ALA A 101 -10.38 -5.47 7.31
N PRO A 102 -9.60 -6.50 7.65
CA PRO A 102 -9.25 -6.85 9.03
C PRO A 102 -7.92 -6.25 9.51
N ILE A 103 -7.77 -6.07 10.84
CA ILE A 103 -6.57 -5.48 11.51
C ILE A 103 -5.81 -6.57 12.29
N TRP A 104 -4.50 -6.70 12.08
CA TRP A 104 -3.62 -7.68 12.74
C TRP A 104 -2.21 -7.12 12.99
N GLU A 105 -1.56 -7.50 14.10
CA GLU A 105 -0.17 -7.14 14.45
C GLU A 105 0.71 -8.41 14.50
N ASN A 106 1.85 -8.41 13.80
CA ASN A 106 2.70 -9.60 13.63
C ASN A 106 4.20 -9.28 13.70
N GLY A 107 4.98 -10.11 14.39
CA GLY A 107 6.45 -9.99 14.50
C GLY A 107 7.17 -10.94 13.55
N PHE A 108 7.89 -10.41 12.55
CA PHE A 108 8.58 -11.17 11.50
C PHE A 108 10.11 -11.17 11.61
N ILE A 109 10.72 -12.26 11.13
CA ILE A 109 12.15 -12.33 10.79
C ILE A 109 12.32 -11.86 9.34
N ARG A 110 13.22 -10.90 9.11
CA ARG A 110 13.42 -10.24 7.81
C ARG A 110 14.86 -10.44 7.31
N ALA A 111 15.03 -10.65 6.01
CA ALA A 111 16.34 -10.71 5.35
C ALA A 111 16.24 -10.20 3.91
N TYR A 112 17.31 -9.60 3.39
CA TYR A 112 17.42 -9.17 2.00
C TYR A 112 18.86 -9.39 1.47
N GLY A 113 18.98 -9.56 0.16
CA GLY A 113 20.26 -9.90 -0.50
C GLY A 113 21.14 -8.69 -0.85
N PRO A 114 22.43 -8.91 -1.20
CA PRO A 114 23.42 -7.83 -1.40
C PRO A 114 23.12 -6.88 -2.58
N ARG A 115 22.19 -7.27 -3.47
CA ARG A 115 21.77 -6.48 -4.65
C ARG A 115 20.68 -5.45 -4.33
N VAL A 116 20.08 -5.52 -3.15
CA VAL A 116 19.05 -4.57 -2.70
C VAL A 116 19.75 -3.32 -2.15
N GLU A 117 19.31 -2.14 -2.62
CA GLU A 117 19.74 -0.83 -2.12
C GLU A 117 18.79 -0.36 -1.01
N GLU A 118 17.47 -0.39 -1.28
CA GLU A 118 16.41 -0.05 -0.33
C GLU A 118 15.40 -1.21 -0.31
N ALA A 119 15.19 -1.82 0.85
CA ALA A 119 14.43 -3.07 0.95
C ALA A 119 12.94 -2.88 1.25
N GLY A 120 12.52 -1.67 1.66
CA GLY A 120 11.15 -1.40 2.08
C GLY A 120 10.73 -2.11 3.39
N LEU A 121 11.62 -2.84 4.06
CA LEU A 121 11.27 -3.67 5.23
C LEU A 121 11.07 -2.87 6.53
N THR A 122 11.46 -1.59 6.53
CA THR A 122 11.41 -0.70 7.69
C THR A 122 10.87 0.69 7.36
N LEU A 123 10.42 0.91 6.12
CA LEU A 123 9.87 2.21 5.72
C LEU A 123 8.50 2.45 6.34
N ILE A 124 7.79 1.37 6.69
CA ILE A 124 6.50 1.42 7.35
C ILE A 124 6.60 0.72 8.70
N THR A 125 6.48 1.48 9.78
CA THR A 125 6.52 0.94 11.15
C THR A 125 5.43 -0.11 11.34
N ALA A 126 5.80 -1.25 11.92
CA ALA A 126 4.93 -2.41 12.17
C ALA A 126 4.34 -3.11 10.93
N PHE A 127 4.76 -2.75 9.72
CA PHE A 127 4.42 -3.52 8.51
C PHE A 127 5.39 -4.70 8.35
N PRO A 128 4.90 -5.94 8.12
CA PRO A 128 5.75 -7.12 8.13
C PRO A 128 6.53 -7.37 6.82
N TYR A 129 6.04 -6.85 5.70
CA TYR A 129 6.58 -7.12 4.36
C TYR A 129 7.44 -5.96 3.85
N SER A 130 8.07 -6.16 2.69
CA SER A 130 8.65 -5.04 1.94
C SER A 130 7.52 -4.12 1.49
N GLY A 131 7.58 -2.85 1.90
CA GLY A 131 6.61 -1.84 1.50
C GLY A 131 7.08 -0.42 1.86
N PRO A 132 6.73 0.58 1.07
CA PRO A 132 5.98 0.49 -0.19
C PRO A 132 6.82 -0.13 -1.29
N LEU A 133 6.18 -0.79 -2.26
CA LEU A 133 6.91 -1.48 -3.32
C LEU A 133 7.53 -0.53 -4.32
N GLU A 134 6.88 0.61 -4.53
CA GLU A 134 7.36 1.74 -5.33
C GLU A 134 8.69 2.31 -4.80
N ASP A 135 8.98 2.14 -3.51
CA ASP A 135 10.21 2.63 -2.88
C ASP A 135 11.31 1.56 -2.81
N VAL A 136 11.03 0.32 -3.23
CA VAL A 136 12.03 -0.76 -3.27
C VAL A 136 13.02 -0.50 -4.40
N ARG A 137 14.32 -0.49 -4.07
CA ARG A 137 15.39 -0.17 -5.03
C ARG A 137 16.46 -1.24 -5.09
N LEU A 138 16.96 -1.47 -6.30
CA LEU A 138 18.13 -2.31 -6.56
C LEU A 138 19.36 -1.43 -6.81
N LYS A 139 20.52 -1.94 -6.41
CA LYS A 139 21.81 -1.35 -6.80
C LYS A 139 21.95 -1.42 -8.33
N LYS A 140 22.40 -0.33 -8.93
CA LYS A 140 22.76 -0.27 -10.35
C LYS A 140 23.96 -1.15 -10.67
#